data_AF-A0ABC8S2Q4-F1
#
_entry.id   AF-A0ABC8S2Q4-F1
#
_cell.length_a   1.000
_cell.length_b   1.000
_cell.length_c   1.000
_cell.angle_alpha   90.00
_cell.angle_beta   90.00
_cell.angle_gamma   90.00
#
_symmetry.space_group_name_H-M   'P 1'
#
loop_
_entity.id
_entity.type
_entity.pdbx_description
1 polymer ?
#
loop_
_entity_poly.entity_id
_entity_poly.type
_entity_poly.pdbx_seq_one_letter_code
_entity_poly.pdbx_strand_id
1 'polypeptide(L)'
;MLRLIRLLMHVKRYRAFVATFLTLIPSLMPYLGTIFCVLCIYCSLGVQIFGGMVYADNPYLEGTDLADNDYLLFNFNDYPNGMVTLFNLLVMGNWQAWMQSYQVLTRTYWTYAYFVSFYLITVLLLLNLVSLTEWFLNSISVAHM
;
A
#
# COMPACT_ATOMS: atom_id res chain seq x y z
N MET A 1 -21.31 -9.97 -7.76
CA MET A 1 -20.28 -10.59 -6.89
C MET A 1 -20.79 -11.08 -5.54
N LEU A 2 -21.57 -10.31 -4.77
CA LEU A 2 -22.15 -10.78 -3.47
C LEU A 2 -23.05 -12.03 -3.56
N ARG A 3 -23.59 -12.34 -4.75
CA ARG A 3 -24.36 -13.58 -5.00
C ARG A 3 -23.50 -14.85 -4.95
N LEU A 4 -22.22 -14.76 -5.30
CA LEU A 4 -21.30 -15.91 -5.28
C LEU A 4 -20.96 -16.33 -3.84
N ILE A 5 -20.80 -15.36 -2.93
CA ILE A 5 -20.56 -15.59 -1.50
C ILE A 5 -21.72 -16.39 -0.88
N ARG A 6 -22.97 -16.08 -1.25
CA ARG A 6 -24.15 -16.85 -0.80
C ARG A 6 -24.11 -18.31 -1.28
N LEU A 7 -23.62 -18.57 -2.49
CA LEU A 7 -23.45 -19.93 -3.01
C LEU A 7 -22.35 -20.70 -2.25
N LEU A 8 -21.21 -20.05 -1.97
CA LEU A 8 -20.10 -20.60 -1.20
C LEU A 8 -20.48 -20.91 0.26
N MET A 9 -21.37 -20.11 0.88
CA MET A 9 -21.91 -20.38 2.21
C MET A 9 -22.82 -21.62 2.27
N HIS A 10 -23.34 -22.08 1.13
CA HIS A 10 -24.20 -23.28 1.05
C HIS A 10 -23.38 -24.57 1.12
N VAL A 11 -22.10 -24.52 0.74
CA VAL A 11 -21.19 -25.66 0.83
C VAL A 11 -20.62 -25.72 2.25
N LYS A 12 -21.00 -26.75 3.03
CA LYS A 12 -20.61 -26.92 4.45
C LYS A 12 -19.09 -26.77 4.69
N ARG A 13 -18.26 -27.18 3.73
CA ARG A 13 -16.79 -27.10 3.80
C ARG A 13 -16.24 -25.66 3.72
N TYR A 14 -16.86 -24.80 2.91
CA TYR A 14 -16.43 -23.39 2.75
C TYR A 14 -17.15 -22.44 3.70
N ARG A 15 -18.28 -22.84 4.27
CA ARG A 15 -19.07 -22.03 5.20
C ARG A 15 -18.25 -21.54 6.39
N ALA A 16 -17.46 -22.41 7.01
CA ALA A 16 -16.60 -22.03 8.13
C ALA A 16 -15.58 -20.97 7.71
N PHE A 17 -14.86 -21.21 6.61
CA PHE A 17 -13.86 -20.28 6.07
C PHE A 17 -14.44 -18.90 5.73
N VAL A 18 -15.57 -18.87 5.02
CA VAL A 18 -16.24 -17.62 4.63
C VAL A 18 -16.78 -16.87 5.86
N ALA A 19 -17.33 -17.58 6.85
CA ALA A 19 -17.79 -16.97 8.09
C ALA A 19 -16.64 -16.33 8.86
N THR A 20 -15.52 -17.03 9.03
CA THR A 20 -14.32 -16.51 9.69
C THR A 20 -13.76 -15.29 8.95
N PHE A 21 -13.69 -15.34 7.61
CA PHE A 21 -13.24 -14.21 6.80
C PHE A 21 -14.14 -12.97 6.98
N LEU A 22 -15.47 -13.16 6.95
CA LEU A 22 -16.41 -12.05 7.15
C LEU A 22 -16.37 -11.48 8.57
N THR A 23 -16.07 -12.30 9.58
CA THR A 23 -15.85 -11.82 10.97
C THR A 23 -14.50 -11.13 11.16
N LEU A 24 -13.52 -11.39 10.29
CA LEU A 24 -12.22 -10.71 10.31
C LEU A 24 -12.27 -9.27 9.77
N ILE A 25 -13.20 -8.99 8.85
CA ILE A 25 -13.31 -7.67 8.20
C ILE A 25 -13.49 -6.55 9.23
N PRO A 26 -14.44 -6.63 10.19
CA PRO A 26 -14.61 -5.58 11.20
C PRO A 26 -13.41 -5.42 12.13
N SER A 27 -12.73 -6.52 12.49
CA SER A 27 -11.54 -6.46 13.36
C SER A 27 -10.34 -5.84 12.66
N LEU A 28 -10.22 -6.00 11.35
CA LEU A 28 -9.16 -5.39 10.53
C LEU A 28 -9.42 -3.91 10.19
N MET A 29 -10.69 -3.49 10.22
CA MET A 29 -11.10 -2.15 9.81
C MET A 29 -10.38 -0.99 10.54
N PRO A 30 -10.19 -0.99 11.88
CA PRO A 30 -9.45 0.10 12.55
C PRO A 30 -7.98 0.19 12.09
N TYR A 31 -7.35 -0.95 11.79
CA TYR A 31 -5.96 -0.99 11.32
C TYR A 31 -5.84 -0.49 9.88
N LEU A 32 -6.71 -0.95 8.99
CA LEU A 32 -6.80 -0.45 7.61
C LEU A 32 -7.10 1.06 7.60
N GLY A 33 -7.95 1.53 8.51
CA GLY A 33 -8.22 2.97 8.69
C GLY A 33 -6.96 3.75 9.12
N THR A 34 -6.15 3.19 10.02
CA THR A 34 -4.89 3.82 10.46
C THR A 34 -3.86 3.89 9.32
N ILE A 35 -3.69 2.79 8.57
CA ILE A 35 -2.83 2.75 7.37
C ILE A 35 -3.33 3.78 6.35
N PHE A 36 -4.63 3.85 6.11
CA PHE A 36 -5.23 4.82 5.19
C PHE A 36 -4.96 6.26 5.62
N CYS A 37 -5.06 6.59 6.91
CA CYS A 37 -4.71 7.92 7.41
C CYS A 37 -3.23 8.27 7.15
N VAL A 38 -2.31 7.32 7.36
CA VAL A 38 -0.88 7.52 7.05
C VAL A 38 -0.67 7.71 5.55
N LEU A 39 -1.32 6.91 4.70
CA LEU A 39 -1.29 7.08 3.24
C LEU A 39 -1.77 8.48 2.83
N CYS A 40 -2.84 8.99 3.45
CA CYS A 40 -3.35 10.34 3.17
C CYS A 40 -2.33 11.43 3.49
N ILE A 41 -1.63 11.33 4.63
CA ILE A 41 -0.59 12.29 5.03
C ILE A 41 0.59 12.23 4.06
N TYR A 42 1.09 11.03 3.77
CA TYR A 42 2.19 10.83 2.82
C TYR A 42 1.82 11.27 1.41
N CYS A 43 0.58 11.07 0.98
CA CYS A 43 0.10 11.52 -0.34
C CYS A 43 0.14 13.04 -0.43
N SER A 44 -0.40 13.74 0.57
CA SER A 44 -0.35 15.21 0.63
C SER A 44 1.09 15.74 0.58
N LEU A 45 2.01 15.11 1.30
CA LEU A 45 3.44 15.47 1.25
C LEU A 45 4.06 15.14 -0.12
N GLY A 46 3.75 13.97 -0.68
CA GLY A 46 4.28 13.52 -1.95
C GLY A 46 3.87 14.43 -3.10
N VAL A 47 2.61 14.86 -3.14
CA VAL A 47 2.11 15.81 -4.15
C VAL A 47 2.79 17.18 -4.01
N GLN A 48 3.04 17.65 -2.79
CA GLN A 48 3.72 18.94 -2.57
C GLN A 48 5.20 18.92 -2.97
N ILE A 49 5.90 17.81 -2.69
CA ILE A 49 7.35 17.69 -2.93
C ILE A 49 7.62 17.25 -4.37
N PHE A 50 6.82 16.32 -4.90
CA PHE A 50 7.07 15.64 -6.17
C PHE A 50 6.05 15.94 -7.28
N GLY A 51 5.11 16.85 -7.04
CA GLY A 51 4.08 17.21 -8.01
C GLY A 51 4.65 17.81 -9.29
N GLY A 52 4.16 17.34 -10.43
CA GLY A 52 4.51 17.85 -11.76
C GLY A 52 5.86 17.38 -12.31
N MET A 53 6.57 16.48 -11.61
CA MET A 53 7.89 16.01 -12.05
C MET A 53 7.84 14.84 -13.03
N VAL A 54 6.76 14.05 -13.00
CA VAL A 54 6.59 12.86 -13.86
C VAL A 54 5.61 13.22 -14.98
N TYR A 55 6.11 13.53 -16.17
CA TYR A 55 5.29 13.81 -17.36
C TYR A 55 5.94 13.20 -18.61
N ALA A 56 5.12 12.89 -19.61
CA ALA A 56 5.59 12.37 -20.90
C ALA A 56 6.54 13.39 -21.57
N ASP A 57 7.59 12.90 -22.23
CA ASP A 57 8.65 13.70 -22.88
C ASP A 57 9.59 14.46 -21.94
N ASN A 58 9.66 14.12 -20.65
CA ASN A 58 10.70 14.63 -19.77
C ASN A 58 12.05 13.92 -20.07
N PRO A 59 13.09 14.63 -20.54
CA PRO A 59 14.38 14.04 -20.92
C PRO A 59 15.14 13.45 -19.71
N TYR A 60 14.77 13.79 -18.48
CA TYR A 60 15.34 13.20 -17.26
C TYR A 60 14.64 11.90 -16.83
N LEU A 61 13.51 11.61 -17.45
CA LEU A 61 12.73 10.39 -17.23
C LEU A 61 13.16 9.31 -18.22
N GLU A 62 13.61 9.73 -19.42
CA GLU A 62 14.12 8.89 -20.49
C GLU A 62 15.30 8.02 -20.00
N GLY A 63 15.08 6.70 -19.88
CA GLY A 63 16.06 5.74 -19.37
C GLY A 63 15.90 5.33 -17.90
N THR A 64 14.89 5.85 -17.20
CA THR A 64 14.48 5.33 -15.87
C THR A 64 13.37 4.29 -16.00
N ASP A 65 13.22 3.42 -15.00
CA ASP A 65 12.15 2.40 -14.96
C ASP A 65 10.74 3.02 -14.95
N LEU A 66 10.61 4.33 -14.69
CA LEU A 66 9.35 5.09 -14.81
C LEU A 66 9.00 5.50 -16.25
N ALA A 67 9.93 5.36 -17.21
CA ALA A 67 9.71 5.68 -18.62
C ALA A 67 8.90 4.63 -19.37
N ASP A 68 8.84 3.40 -18.84
CA ASP A 68 7.94 2.38 -19.35
C ASP A 68 6.50 2.90 -19.23
N ASN A 69 5.77 2.94 -20.35
CA ASN A 69 4.49 3.63 -20.48
C ASN A 69 3.44 3.25 -19.40
N ASP A 70 3.55 2.07 -18.79
CA ASP A 70 2.67 1.61 -17.72
C ASP A 70 2.95 2.27 -16.35
N TYR A 71 4.16 2.80 -16.12
CA TYR A 71 4.55 3.42 -14.84
C TYR A 71 4.37 4.93 -14.79
N LEU A 72 4.13 5.60 -15.92
CA LEU A 72 3.81 7.03 -15.98
C LEU A 72 2.52 7.38 -15.20
N LEU A 73 1.61 6.42 -15.06
CA LEU A 73 0.38 6.55 -14.26
C LEU A 73 0.65 6.55 -12.76
N PHE A 74 1.77 5.99 -12.30
CA PHE A 74 2.16 5.95 -10.90
C PHE A 74 3.03 7.16 -10.53
N ASN A 75 2.36 8.31 -10.44
CA ASN A 75 2.98 9.58 -10.14
C ASN A 75 2.34 10.28 -8.92
N PHE A 76 3.01 11.33 -8.44
CA PHE A 76 2.50 12.25 -7.41
C PHE A 76 2.00 13.57 -7.99
N ASN A 77 1.61 13.63 -9.27
CA ASN A 77 1.11 14.88 -9.87
C ASN A 77 -0.26 15.26 -9.30
N ASP A 78 -1.09 14.26 -9.03
CA ASP A 78 -2.44 14.42 -8.49
C ASP A 78 -2.64 13.52 -7.28
N TYR A 79 -3.52 13.94 -6.37
CA TYR A 79 -3.80 13.18 -5.15
C TYR A 79 -4.28 11.74 -5.38
N PRO A 80 -5.18 11.45 -6.34
CA PRO A 80 -5.60 10.07 -6.61
C PRO A 80 -4.45 9.21 -7.16
N ASN A 81 -3.63 9.75 -8.06
CA ASN A 81 -2.46 9.05 -8.61
C ASN A 81 -1.42 8.79 -7.52
N GLY A 82 -1.19 9.77 -6.63
CA GLY A 82 -0.31 9.61 -5.47
C GLY A 82 -0.80 8.54 -4.50
N MET A 83 -2.11 8.42 -4.29
CA MET A 83 -2.70 7.37 -3.44
C MET A 83 -2.48 5.97 -4.03
N VAL A 84 -2.67 5.81 -5.34
CA VAL A 84 -2.41 4.51 -6.03
C VAL A 84 -0.91 4.18 -6.00
N THR A 85 -0.05 5.18 -6.18
CA THR A 85 1.40 5.03 -6.09
C THR A 85 1.82 4.58 -4.69
N LEU A 86 1.30 5.21 -3.64
CA LEU A 86 1.58 4.79 -2.26
C LEU A 86 1.01 3.41 -1.92
N PHE A 87 -0.13 3.04 -2.50
CA PHE A 87 -0.68 1.69 -2.34
C PHE A 87 0.26 0.63 -2.95
N ASN A 88 0.80 0.88 -4.15
CA ASN A 88 1.77 -0.03 -4.75
C ASN A 88 3.09 -0.09 -3.95
N LEU A 89 3.54 1.03 -3.36
CA LEU A 89 4.67 1.05 -2.43
C LEU A 89 4.39 0.23 -1.16
N LEU A 90 3.17 0.30 -0.62
CA LEU A 90 2.74 -0.49 0.54
C LEU A 90 2.80 -1.99 0.25
N VAL A 91 2.43 -2.41 -0.96
CA VAL A 91 2.49 -3.82 -1.42
C VAL A 91 3.93 -4.24 -1.78
N MET A 92 4.91 -3.34 -1.68
CA MET A 92 6.33 -3.59 -1.96
C MET A 92 6.62 -3.99 -3.42
N GLY A 93 5.73 -3.65 -4.35
CA GLY A 93 5.95 -3.88 -5.78
C GLY A 93 6.91 -2.84 -6.36
N ASN A 94 8.07 -3.28 -6.85
CA ASN A 94 9.07 -2.45 -7.56
C ASN A 94 9.47 -1.13 -6.86
N TRP A 95 9.36 -1.07 -5.53
CA TRP A 95 9.55 0.16 -4.76
C TRP A 95 10.97 0.74 -4.88
N GLN A 96 12.00 -0.11 -5.06
CA GLN A 96 13.39 0.33 -5.24
C GLN A 96 13.55 1.12 -6.54
N ALA A 97 12.94 0.65 -7.63
CA ALA A 97 12.98 1.29 -8.94
C ALA A 97 12.35 2.69 -8.87
N TRP A 98 11.22 2.82 -8.17
CA TRP A 98 10.54 4.10 -8.01
C TRP A 98 11.36 5.07 -7.16
N MET A 99 11.87 4.60 -6.03
CA MET A 99 12.73 5.40 -5.16
C MET A 99 13.97 5.93 -5.90
N GLN A 100 14.63 5.10 -6.70
CA GLN A 100 15.78 5.50 -7.53
C GLN A 100 15.37 6.50 -8.62
N SER A 101 14.26 6.23 -9.31
CA SER A 101 13.76 7.12 -10.37
C SER A 101 13.38 8.50 -9.83
N TYR A 102 12.70 8.57 -8.68
CA TYR A 102 12.41 9.85 -8.02
C TYR A 102 13.67 10.57 -7.55
N GLN A 103 14.73 9.87 -7.14
CA GLN A 103 15.99 10.51 -6.80
C GLN A 103 16.71 11.09 -8.03
N VAL A 104 16.63 10.43 -9.19
CA VAL A 104 17.14 10.99 -10.46
C VAL A 104 16.36 12.25 -10.83
N LEU A 105 15.04 12.24 -10.66
CA LEU A 105 14.16 13.37 -10.99
C LEU A 105 14.38 14.58 -10.08
N THR A 106 14.50 14.39 -8.76
CA THR A 106 14.77 15.48 -7.79
C THR A 106 16.23 15.88 -7.70
N ARG A 107 17.14 15.04 -8.22
CA ARG A 107 18.61 15.14 -8.12
C ARG A 107 19.13 15.28 -6.68
N THR A 108 18.34 14.84 -5.71
CA THR A 108 18.61 15.10 -4.30
C THR A 108 18.49 13.82 -3.48
N TYR A 109 19.52 13.51 -2.68
CA TYR A 109 19.52 12.31 -1.82
C TYR A 109 18.44 12.33 -0.72
N TRP A 110 17.92 13.51 -0.37
CA TRP A 110 16.81 13.69 0.57
C TRP A 110 15.52 12.97 0.12
N THR A 111 15.37 12.67 -1.17
CA THR A 111 14.26 11.86 -1.68
C THR A 111 14.22 10.47 -1.07
N TYR A 112 15.38 9.86 -0.81
CA TYR A 112 15.45 8.56 -0.12
C TYR A 112 14.83 8.62 1.27
N ALA A 113 14.95 9.74 1.98
CA ALA A 113 14.37 9.87 3.33
C ALA A 113 12.82 9.77 3.30
N TYR A 114 12.16 10.27 2.25
CA TYR A 114 10.72 10.12 2.08
C TYR A 114 10.31 8.65 1.94
N PHE A 115 10.92 7.92 0.99
CA PHE A 115 10.57 6.52 0.74
C PHE A 115 10.97 5.59 1.90
N VAL A 116 12.15 5.81 2.51
CA VAL A 116 12.60 5.03 3.67
C VAL A 116 11.71 5.29 4.88
N SER A 117 11.36 6.55 5.18
CA SER A 117 10.45 6.85 6.30
C SER A 117 9.07 6.22 6.09
N PHE A 118 8.54 6.26 4.86
CA PHE A 118 7.30 5.58 4.50
C PHE A 118 7.38 4.07 4.77
N TYR A 119 8.46 3.42 4.32
CA TYR A 119 8.69 1.99 4.51
C TYR A 119 8.76 1.61 6.01
N LEU A 120 9.49 2.38 6.82
CA LEU A 120 9.62 2.13 8.25
C LEU A 120 8.26 2.21 8.96
N ILE A 121 7.47 3.24 8.66
CA ILE A 121 6.19 3.47 9.34
C ILE A 121 5.12 2.48 8.85
N THR A 122 4.99 2.28 7.54
CA THR A 122 3.89 1.47 7.01
C THR A 122 4.22 -0.02 7.00
N VAL A 123 5.36 -0.41 6.42
CA VAL A 123 5.69 -1.82 6.21
C VAL A 123 6.28 -2.44 7.48
N LEU A 124 7.29 -1.81 8.10
CA LEU A 124 7.91 -2.40 9.29
C LEU A 124 7.05 -2.26 10.55
N LEU A 125 6.35 -1.14 10.74
CA LEU A 125 5.55 -0.93 11.94
C LEU A 125 4.10 -1.39 11.74
N LEU A 126 3.33 -0.75 10.84
CA LEU A 126 1.89 -0.98 10.76
C LEU A 126 1.52 -2.39 10.24
N LEU A 127 2.13 -2.87 9.15
CA LEU A 127 1.81 -4.21 8.63
C LEU A 127 2.22 -5.34 9.60
N ASN A 128 3.36 -5.19 10.29
CA ASN A 128 3.74 -6.16 11.32
C ASN A 128 2.82 -6.09 12.55
N LEU A 129 2.34 -4.91 12.93
CA LEU A 129 1.39 -4.77 14.05
C LEU A 129 0.06 -5.49 13.74
N VAL A 130 -0.45 -5.37 12.51
CA VAL A 130 -1.63 -6.12 12.04
C VAL A 130 -1.38 -7.63 12.11
N SER A 131 -0.25 -8.08 11.58
CA SER A 131 0.11 -9.50 11.56
C SER A 131 0.26 -10.07 12.98
N LEU A 132 0.86 -9.31 13.89
CA LEU A 132 1.06 -9.69 15.29
C LEU A 132 -0.26 -9.75 16.07
N THR A 133 -1.17 -8.80 15.84
CA THR A 133 -2.47 -8.77 16.52
C THR A 133 -3.36 -9.93 16.08
N GLU A 134 -3.37 -10.30 14.80
CA GLU A 134 -4.05 -11.51 14.36
C GLU A 134 -3.46 -12.79 14.96
N TRP A 135 -2.13 -12.89 15.00
CA TRP A 135 -1.46 -14.04 15.63
C TRP A 135 -1.81 -14.15 17.12
N PHE A 136 -1.83 -13.04 17.85
CA PHE A 136 -2.18 -13.00 19.26
C PHE A 136 -3.66 -13.36 19.52
N LEU A 137 -4.58 -12.88 18.68
CA LEU A 137 -6.00 -13.25 18.79
C LEU A 137 -6.21 -14.75 18.55
N ASN A 138 -5.50 -15.32 17.57
CA ASN A 138 -5.56 -16.76 17.28
C ASN A 138 -4.93 -17.61 18.40
N SER A 139 -3.84 -17.18 19.02
CA SER A 139 -3.20 -17.93 20.12
C SER A 139 -4.09 -18.01 21.37
N ILE A 140 -4.79 -16.93 21.71
CA ILE A 140 -5.78 -16.92 22.80
C ILE A 140 -6.97 -17.83 22.48
N SER A 141 -7.48 -17.80 21.24
CA SER A 141 -8.60 -18.66 20.85
C SER A 141 -8.27 -20.16 20.92
N VAL A 142 -7.02 -20.54 20.67
CA VAL A 142 -6.56 -21.94 20.77
C VAL A 142 -6.30 -22.35 22.22
N ALA A 143 -5.85 -21.42 23.09
CA ALA A 143 -5.60 -21.70 24.50
C ALA A 143 -6.88 -21.91 25.35
N HIS A 144 -8.05 -21.50 24.83
CA HIS A 144 -9.36 -21.65 25.48
C HIS A 144 -10.24 -22.78 24.89
N MET A 145 -9.69 -23.63 24.01
CA MET A 145 -10.31 -24.88 23.51
C MET A 145 -9.57 -26.10 24.06
#